data_AF-A0A3Q4H3D8-F1
#
_entry.id   AF-A0A3Q4H3D8-F1
#
_cell.length_a   1.000
_cell.length_b   1.000
_cell.length_c   1.000
_cell.angle_alpha   90.00
_cell.angle_beta   90.00
_cell.angle_gamma   90.00
#
_symmetry.space_group_name_H-M   'P 1'
#
loop_
_entity.id
_entity.type
_entity.pdbx_description
1 polymer ?
#
loop_
_entity_poly.entity_id
_entity_poly.type
_entity_poly.pdbx_seq_one_letter_code
_entity_poly.pdbx_strand_id
1 'polypeptide(L)'
;MPQLHWKSKISASRKLMLKSLMVAKAKEELEQEIVEKDEQKAKYLEEKAPPIQTGGLSLAELRILCEELHARIDVVDEERYDIEAKVFHNTREIKDLNIKVLDLRGKFKRPNLRRVRVSADAILRSLLGSKHKVSLDLRANLKSVKKEDTEKEKTVEVSDWRKNVEAMSGMEGRKKMFDAAKGQNQ
;
A
#
# COMPACT_ATOMS: atom_id res chain seq x y z
N MET A 1 -16.39 41.92 -20.93
CA MET A 1 -16.86 40.53 -21.20
C MET A 1 -16.33 39.59 -20.12
N PRO A 2 -17.14 38.69 -19.57
CA PRO A 2 -16.65 37.63 -18.67
C PRO A 2 -15.77 36.63 -19.44
N GLN A 3 -14.64 36.24 -18.88
CA GLN A 3 -13.77 35.20 -19.44
C GLN A 3 -14.46 33.82 -19.30
N LEU A 4 -14.82 33.19 -20.43
CA LEU A 4 -15.43 31.87 -20.46
C LEU A 4 -14.40 30.80 -20.07
N HIS A 5 -14.38 30.41 -18.79
CA HIS A 5 -13.50 29.35 -18.32
C HIS A 5 -13.88 28.01 -18.97
N TRP A 6 -12.98 27.44 -19.77
CA TRP A 6 -13.19 26.11 -20.35
C TRP A 6 -13.12 25.05 -19.25
N LYS A 7 -14.28 24.48 -18.89
CA LYS A 7 -14.37 23.38 -17.92
C LYS A 7 -13.55 22.19 -18.44
N SER A 8 -12.61 21.70 -17.63
CA SER A 8 -11.74 20.60 -18.02
C SER A 8 -12.55 19.33 -18.29
N LYS A 9 -12.42 18.75 -19.49
CA LYS A 9 -13.17 17.56 -19.95
C LYS A 9 -13.00 16.33 -19.04
N ILE A 10 -11.98 16.29 -18.19
CA ILE A 10 -11.71 15.20 -17.23
C ILE A 10 -11.85 15.74 -15.81
N SER A 11 -12.70 15.08 -15.00
CA SER A 11 -12.95 15.43 -13.60
C SER A 11 -11.69 15.32 -12.73
N ALA A 12 -11.64 16.08 -11.64
CA ALA A 12 -10.55 16.01 -10.67
C ALA A 12 -10.42 14.61 -10.05
N SER A 13 -11.55 13.93 -9.78
CA SER A 13 -11.58 12.54 -9.30
C SER A 13 -10.91 11.57 -10.27
N ARG A 14 -11.22 11.62 -11.59
CA ARG A 14 -10.56 10.74 -12.57
C ARG A 14 -9.05 11.02 -12.67
N LYS A 15 -8.62 12.29 -12.57
CA LYS A 15 -7.20 12.66 -12.54
C LYS A 15 -6.49 12.13 -11.29
N LEU A 16 -7.15 12.15 -10.12
CA LEU A 16 -6.60 11.57 -8.89
C LEU A 16 -6.51 10.05 -8.99
N MET A 17 -7.56 9.36 -9.45
CA MET A 17 -7.56 7.90 -9.65
C MET A 17 -6.43 7.45 -10.58
N LEU A 18 -6.23 8.13 -11.70
CA LEU A 18 -5.12 7.83 -12.62
C LEU A 18 -3.75 8.02 -11.96
N LYS A 19 -3.55 9.08 -11.16
CA LYS A 19 -2.31 9.27 -10.39
C LYS A 19 -2.09 8.16 -9.36
N SER A 20 -3.14 7.74 -8.64
CA SER A 20 -3.04 6.63 -7.68
C SER A 20 -2.65 5.32 -8.36
N LEU A 21 -3.22 5.02 -9.53
CA LEU A 21 -2.85 3.85 -10.33
C LEU A 21 -1.40 3.93 -10.84
N MET A 22 -0.94 5.09 -11.31
CA MET A 22 0.45 5.28 -11.74
C MET A 22 1.43 5.11 -10.57
N VAL A 23 1.13 5.61 -9.38
CA VAL A 23 1.98 5.44 -8.19
C VAL A 23 1.95 4.00 -7.67
N ALA A 24 0.81 3.31 -7.74
CA ALA A 24 0.72 1.89 -7.39
C ALA A 24 1.59 1.03 -8.32
N LYS A 25 1.47 1.22 -9.63
CA LYS A 25 2.29 0.51 -10.62
C LYS A 25 3.78 0.88 -10.52
N ALA A 26 4.14 2.15 -10.35
CA ALA A 26 5.54 2.55 -10.18
C ALA A 26 6.19 1.98 -8.89
N LYS A 27 5.38 1.65 -7.86
CA LYS A 27 5.86 0.93 -6.68
C LYS A 27 6.10 -0.56 -6.98
N GLU A 28 5.19 -1.19 -7.72
CA GLU A 28 5.31 -2.59 -8.17
C GLU A 28 6.55 -2.78 -9.07
N GLU A 29 6.77 -1.89 -10.04
CA GLU A 29 7.96 -1.88 -10.90
C GLU A 29 9.26 -1.67 -10.10
N LEU A 30 9.26 -0.79 -9.08
CA LEU A 30 10.42 -0.59 -8.19
C LEU A 30 10.70 -1.80 -7.29
N GLU A 31 9.66 -2.50 -6.81
CA GLU A 31 9.83 -3.72 -6.01
C GLU A 31 10.37 -4.88 -6.88
N GLN A 32 9.97 -4.95 -8.14
CA GLN A 32 10.56 -5.86 -9.12
C GLN A 32 12.05 -5.53 -9.42
N GLU A 33 12.37 -4.25 -9.68
CA GLU A 33 13.75 -3.80 -9.95
C GLU A 33 14.71 -4.15 -8.80
N ILE A 34 14.25 -4.05 -7.55
CA ILE A 34 15.04 -4.44 -6.36
C ILE A 34 15.38 -5.93 -6.39
N VAL A 35 14.39 -6.80 -6.66
CA VAL A 35 14.60 -8.26 -6.74
C VAL A 35 15.53 -8.62 -7.90
N GLU A 36 15.30 -8.07 -9.10
CA GLU A 36 16.14 -8.34 -10.27
C GLU A 36 17.60 -7.93 -10.04
N LYS A 37 17.83 -6.79 -9.36
CA LYS A 37 19.18 -6.32 -9.01
C LYS A 37 19.85 -7.18 -7.95
N ASP A 38 19.12 -7.65 -6.94
CA ASP A 38 19.68 -8.54 -5.91
C ASP A 38 19.97 -9.94 -6.48
N GLU A 39 19.17 -10.43 -7.44
CA GLU A 39 19.50 -11.62 -8.25
C GLU A 39 20.77 -11.42 -9.11
N GLN A 40 20.89 -10.29 -9.80
CA GLN A 40 22.08 -9.97 -10.61
C GLN A 40 23.34 -9.89 -9.74
N LYS A 41 23.22 -9.30 -8.53
CA LYS A 41 24.29 -9.26 -7.53
C LYS A 41 24.68 -10.66 -7.07
N ALA A 42 23.72 -11.55 -6.81
CA ALA A 42 23.99 -12.93 -6.43
C ALA A 42 24.77 -13.68 -7.55
N LYS A 43 24.28 -13.60 -8.79
CA LYS A 43 24.91 -14.22 -9.98
C LYS A 43 26.34 -13.69 -10.22
N TYR A 44 26.55 -12.39 -10.05
CA TYR A 44 27.88 -11.76 -10.16
C TYR A 44 28.84 -12.25 -9.06
N LEU A 45 28.37 -12.37 -7.81
CA LEU A 45 29.19 -12.87 -6.71
C LEU A 45 29.51 -14.36 -6.86
N GLU A 46 28.57 -15.17 -7.36
CA GLU A 46 28.81 -16.59 -7.69
C GLU A 46 29.87 -16.76 -8.78
N GLU A 47 29.86 -15.92 -9.82
CA GLU A 47 30.88 -15.92 -10.87
C GLU A 47 32.26 -15.45 -10.38
N LYS A 48 32.32 -14.34 -9.63
CA LYS A 48 33.61 -13.73 -9.23
C LYS A 48 34.22 -14.34 -7.97
N ALA A 49 33.41 -14.77 -7.01
CA ALA A 49 33.81 -15.28 -5.71
C ALA A 49 33.05 -16.57 -5.35
N PRO A 50 33.21 -17.65 -6.15
CA PRO A 50 32.56 -18.92 -5.88
C PRO A 50 33.01 -19.52 -4.52
N PRO A 51 32.20 -20.38 -3.89
CA PRO A 51 32.53 -21.00 -2.60
C PRO A 51 33.87 -21.76 -2.64
N ILE A 52 34.80 -21.37 -1.77
CA ILE A 52 36.15 -21.96 -1.70
C ILE A 52 36.05 -23.39 -1.17
N GLN A 53 36.50 -24.36 -1.97
CA GLN A 53 36.53 -25.77 -1.60
C GLN A 53 37.94 -26.16 -1.14
N THR A 54 38.10 -26.38 0.17
CA THR A 54 39.38 -26.80 0.77
C THR A 54 39.49 -28.32 1.00
N GLY A 55 38.39 -29.06 0.79
CA GLY A 55 38.35 -30.51 0.98
C GLY A 55 39.20 -31.24 -0.06
N GLY A 56 40.12 -32.10 0.40
CA GLY A 56 40.99 -32.90 -0.46
C GLY A 56 42.30 -32.22 -0.88
N LEU A 57 42.48 -30.92 -0.61
CA LEU A 57 43.73 -30.22 -0.87
C LEU A 57 44.83 -30.62 0.12
N SER A 58 46.08 -30.74 -0.37
CA SER A 58 47.26 -30.92 0.46
C SER A 58 47.69 -29.63 1.15
N LEU A 59 48.58 -29.74 2.14
CA LEU A 59 49.16 -28.59 2.85
C LEU A 59 49.94 -27.62 1.92
N ALA A 60 50.44 -28.10 0.78
CA ALA A 60 51.13 -27.26 -0.21
C ALA A 60 50.13 -26.45 -1.04
N GLU A 61 49.08 -27.09 -1.56
CA GLU A 61 48.01 -26.45 -2.33
C GLU A 61 47.24 -25.44 -1.46
N LEU A 62 46.99 -25.76 -0.19
CA LEU A 62 46.37 -24.83 0.76
C LEU A 62 47.23 -23.59 1.04
N ARG A 63 48.57 -23.67 0.96
CA ARG A 63 49.44 -22.48 1.08
C ARG A 63 49.36 -21.59 -0.15
N ILE A 64 49.49 -22.19 -1.33
CA ILE A 64 49.37 -21.49 -2.62
C ILE A 64 48.02 -20.76 -2.70
N LEU A 65 46.92 -21.45 -2.37
CA LEU A 65 45.57 -20.86 -2.34
C LEU A 65 45.46 -19.67 -1.38
N CYS A 66 46.09 -19.73 -0.20
CA CYS A 66 46.11 -18.60 0.74
C CYS A 66 46.94 -17.41 0.23
N GLU A 67 48.05 -17.67 -0.45
CA GLU A 67 48.91 -16.63 -1.05
C GLU A 67 48.22 -15.96 -2.26
N GLU A 68 47.56 -16.74 -3.11
CA GLU A 68 46.72 -16.25 -4.23
C GLU A 68 45.52 -15.41 -3.72
N LEU A 69 44.83 -15.88 -2.67
CA LEU A 69 43.72 -15.16 -2.08
C LEU A 69 44.16 -13.83 -1.43
N HIS A 70 45.34 -13.78 -0.80
CA HIS A 70 45.87 -12.54 -0.25
C HIS A 70 46.14 -11.52 -1.36
N ALA A 71 46.92 -11.90 -2.39
CA ALA A 71 47.24 -11.02 -3.51
C ALA A 71 45.97 -10.53 -4.25
N ARG A 72 44.92 -11.37 -4.29
CA ARG A 72 43.63 -11.00 -4.85
C ARG A 72 42.82 -10.03 -3.97
N ILE A 73 42.93 -10.11 -2.64
CA ILE A 73 42.31 -9.16 -1.72
C ILE A 73 42.91 -7.76 -1.92
N ASP A 74 44.23 -7.66 -2.05
CA ASP A 74 44.92 -6.37 -2.22
C ASP A 74 44.42 -5.63 -3.49
N VAL A 75 44.32 -6.34 -4.63
CA VAL A 75 43.79 -5.79 -5.88
C VAL A 75 42.31 -5.40 -5.78
N VAL A 76 41.49 -6.23 -5.12
CA VAL A 76 40.04 -5.96 -4.99
C VAL A 76 39.76 -4.80 -4.04
N ASP A 77 40.59 -4.55 -3.02
CA ASP A 77 40.42 -3.36 -2.17
C ASP A 77 40.85 -2.07 -2.88
N GLU A 78 41.87 -2.12 -3.75
CA GLU A 78 42.22 -1.01 -4.66
C GLU A 78 41.05 -0.68 -5.61
N GLU A 79 40.50 -1.68 -6.30
CA GLU A 79 39.30 -1.50 -7.15
C GLU A 79 38.11 -0.93 -6.34
N ARG A 80 37.87 -1.44 -5.12
CA ARG A 80 36.81 -0.98 -4.22
C ARG A 80 37.00 0.48 -3.82
N TYR A 81 38.22 0.87 -3.43
CA TYR A 81 38.56 2.25 -3.06
C TYR A 81 38.34 3.21 -4.24
N ASP A 82 38.76 2.81 -5.44
CA ASP A 82 38.66 3.62 -6.64
C ASP A 82 37.20 3.77 -7.12
N ILE A 83 36.34 2.78 -6.87
CA ILE A 83 34.88 2.87 -7.04
C ILE A 83 34.25 3.77 -5.95
N GLU A 84 34.65 3.63 -4.68
CA GLU A 84 34.15 4.44 -3.57
C GLU A 84 34.46 5.93 -3.77
N ALA A 85 35.66 6.27 -4.26
CA ALA A 85 36.04 7.63 -4.62
C ALA A 85 35.13 8.24 -5.71
N LYS A 86 34.77 7.45 -6.74
CA LYS A 86 33.84 7.87 -7.82
C LYS A 86 32.42 8.06 -7.29
N VAL A 87 31.93 7.17 -6.41
CA VAL A 87 30.63 7.33 -5.73
C VAL A 87 30.60 8.57 -4.83
N PHE A 88 31.69 8.85 -4.11
CA PHE A 88 31.82 10.04 -3.27
C PHE A 88 31.81 11.33 -4.11
N HIS A 89 32.53 11.35 -5.24
CA HIS A 89 32.52 12.47 -6.18
C HIS A 89 31.11 12.78 -6.67
N ASN A 90 30.39 11.77 -7.18
CA ASN A 90 29.02 11.90 -7.67
C ASN A 90 28.06 12.35 -6.55
N THR A 91 28.22 11.82 -5.34
CA THR A 91 27.42 12.21 -4.16
C THR A 91 27.64 13.68 -3.80
N ARG A 92 28.88 14.17 -3.88
CA ARG A 92 29.21 15.59 -3.68
C ARG A 92 28.61 16.48 -4.77
N GLU A 93 28.73 16.09 -6.04
CA GLU A 93 28.13 16.87 -7.13
C GLU A 93 26.60 16.94 -6.99
N ILE A 94 25.94 15.81 -6.72
CA ILE A 94 24.50 15.76 -6.46
C ILE A 94 24.10 16.68 -5.29
N LYS A 95 24.91 16.76 -4.22
CA LYS A 95 24.67 17.68 -3.10
C LYS A 95 24.79 19.15 -3.54
N ASP A 96 25.84 19.50 -4.27
CA ASP A 96 26.10 20.87 -4.73
C ASP A 96 25.05 21.31 -5.79
N LEU A 97 24.59 20.40 -6.65
CA LEU A 97 23.47 20.60 -7.57
C LEU A 97 22.13 20.78 -6.82
N ASN A 98 21.86 20.00 -5.77
CA ASN A 98 20.66 20.17 -4.94
C ASN A 98 20.64 21.55 -4.26
N ILE A 99 21.79 22.05 -3.78
CA ILE A 99 21.89 23.40 -3.22
C ILE A 99 21.58 24.46 -4.29
N LYS A 100 22.19 24.37 -5.48
CA LYS A 100 21.90 25.27 -6.62
C LYS A 100 20.40 25.25 -6.99
N VAL A 101 19.78 24.07 -7.05
CA VAL A 101 18.34 23.91 -7.32
C VAL A 101 17.48 24.54 -6.22
N LEU A 102 17.86 24.43 -4.95
CA LEU A 102 17.14 25.06 -3.83
C LEU A 102 17.19 26.59 -3.87
N ASP A 103 18.37 27.16 -4.14
CA ASP A 103 18.53 28.61 -4.24
C ASP A 103 17.81 29.17 -5.50
N LEU A 104 17.94 28.52 -6.66
CA LEU A 104 17.21 28.87 -7.89
C LEU A 104 15.68 28.73 -7.76
N ARG A 105 15.20 27.74 -6.99
CA ARG A 105 13.76 27.59 -6.69
C ARG A 105 13.23 28.69 -5.76
N GLY A 106 14.11 29.52 -5.21
CA GLY A 106 13.84 30.63 -4.32
C GLY A 106 13.89 30.19 -2.87
N LYS A 107 15.07 30.36 -2.24
CA LYS A 107 15.31 30.22 -0.78
C LYS A 107 14.24 30.93 0.07
N PHE A 108 13.65 32.00 -0.46
CA PHE A 108 12.55 32.77 0.12
C PHE A 108 11.27 32.80 -0.75
N LYS A 109 10.75 31.65 -1.19
CA LYS A 109 9.29 31.55 -1.35
C LYS A 109 8.64 31.64 0.03
N ARG A 110 8.45 32.88 0.52
CA ARG A 110 7.69 33.21 1.73
C ARG A 110 6.41 32.38 1.70
N PRO A 111 6.20 31.43 2.64
CA PRO A 111 5.03 30.57 2.59
C PRO A 111 3.78 31.45 2.60
N ASN A 112 3.02 31.45 1.50
CA ASN A 112 1.79 32.23 1.40
C ASN A 112 0.95 31.91 2.64
N LEU A 113 0.66 32.92 3.46
CA LEU A 113 0.00 32.76 4.75
C LEU A 113 -1.42 32.25 4.55
N ARG A 114 -1.54 30.93 4.39
CA ARG A 114 -2.82 30.23 4.30
C ARG A 114 -3.51 30.46 5.63
N ARG A 115 -4.77 30.93 5.57
CA ARG A 115 -5.62 31.06 6.75
C ARG A 115 -6.03 29.66 7.22
N VAL A 116 -5.11 28.98 7.89
CA VAL A 116 -5.33 27.64 8.47
C VAL A 116 -6.42 27.79 9.52
N ARG A 117 -7.65 27.43 9.14
CA ARG A 117 -8.71 27.16 10.09
C ARG A 117 -8.32 25.90 10.87
N VAL A 118 -8.67 25.84 12.14
CA VAL A 118 -8.49 24.65 12.99
C VAL A 118 -9.05 23.44 12.24
N SER A 119 -8.28 22.35 12.15
CA SER A 119 -8.69 21.17 11.38
C SER A 119 -9.94 20.53 12.00
N ALA A 120 -10.71 19.78 11.20
CA ALA A 120 -11.89 19.08 11.71
C ALA A 120 -11.54 18.17 12.91
N ASP A 121 -10.39 17.46 12.86
CA ASP A 121 -9.88 16.68 13.99
C ASP A 121 -9.58 17.55 15.21
N ALA A 122 -8.89 18.68 15.06
CA ALA A 122 -8.56 19.55 16.20
C ALA A 122 -9.79 20.25 16.79
N ILE A 123 -10.81 20.59 15.99
CA ILE A 123 -12.11 21.07 16.49
C ILE A 123 -12.81 19.95 17.25
N LEU A 124 -12.94 18.75 16.68
CA LEU A 124 -13.59 17.61 17.33
C LEU A 124 -12.88 17.21 18.62
N ARG A 125 -11.55 17.17 18.64
CA ARG A 125 -10.71 16.90 19.81
C ARG A 125 -10.86 17.96 20.89
N SER A 126 -11.04 19.23 20.52
CA SER A 126 -11.28 20.31 21.47
C SER A 126 -12.70 20.32 22.04
N LEU A 127 -13.70 19.83 21.29
CA LEU A 127 -15.11 19.81 21.71
C LEU A 127 -15.53 18.51 22.41
N LEU A 128 -14.90 17.37 22.07
CA LEU A 128 -15.26 16.03 22.54
C LEU A 128 -14.16 15.36 23.39
N GLY A 129 -13.01 16.02 23.53
CA GLY A 129 -11.91 15.60 24.39
C GLY A 129 -11.37 14.20 24.07
N SER A 130 -11.05 13.44 25.13
CA SER A 130 -10.51 12.07 25.04
C SER A 130 -11.44 11.09 24.31
N LYS A 131 -12.75 11.36 24.26
CA LYS A 131 -13.78 10.42 23.79
C LYS A 131 -13.80 10.21 22.27
N HIS A 132 -13.03 10.98 21.50
CA HIS A 132 -12.82 10.79 20.06
C HIS A 132 -11.32 10.69 19.71
N LYS A 133 -10.68 9.59 20.13
CA LYS A 133 -9.32 9.21 19.68
C LYS A 133 -9.37 8.40 18.37
N VAL A 134 -10.12 8.87 17.38
CA VAL A 134 -10.12 8.30 16.02
C VAL A 134 -8.99 8.97 15.25
N SER A 135 -7.94 8.23 14.89
CA SER A 135 -7.04 8.70 13.84
C SER A 135 -7.80 8.65 12.51
N LEU A 136 -7.80 9.75 11.75
CA LEU A 136 -8.38 9.81 10.40
C LEU A 136 -7.53 9.08 9.34
N ASP A 137 -6.59 8.23 9.78
CA ASP A 137 -5.97 7.21 8.96
C ASP A 137 -7.03 6.20 8.54
N LEU A 138 -7.46 6.29 7.27
CA LEU A 138 -8.47 5.41 6.66
C LEU A 138 -8.17 3.91 6.85
N ARG A 139 -6.90 3.57 7.07
CA ARG A 139 -6.38 2.21 7.27
C ARG A 139 -6.63 1.64 8.67
N ALA A 140 -6.81 2.47 9.69
CA ALA A 140 -6.93 2.05 11.08
C ALA A 140 -8.35 1.61 11.48
N ASN A 141 -9.37 1.97 10.68
CA ASN A 141 -10.79 1.76 11.00
C ASN A 141 -11.48 0.71 10.08
N LEU A 142 -10.69 -0.06 9.34
CA LEU A 142 -11.17 -1.17 8.50
C LEU A 142 -10.95 -2.49 9.23
N LYS A 143 -12.03 -3.20 9.58
CA LYS A 143 -11.94 -4.56 10.13
C LYS A 143 -11.33 -5.51 9.09
N SER A 144 -10.18 -6.08 9.40
CA SER A 144 -9.67 -7.27 8.70
C SER A 144 -10.58 -8.47 9.02
N VAL A 145 -11.37 -8.92 8.04
CA VAL A 145 -12.20 -10.12 8.19
C VAL A 145 -11.29 -11.35 8.15
N LYS A 146 -10.96 -11.90 9.32
CA LYS A 146 -10.57 -13.31 9.42
C LYS A 146 -11.76 -14.16 8.97
N LYS A 147 -11.51 -15.15 8.12
CA LYS A 147 -12.47 -16.22 7.83
C LYS A 147 -12.36 -17.28 8.92
N GLU A 148 -13.23 -17.22 9.92
CA GLU A 148 -13.55 -18.33 10.84
C GLU A 148 -14.86 -17.97 11.57
N ASP A 149 -15.51 -18.96 12.20
CA ASP A 149 -16.73 -18.83 13.01
C ASP A 149 -17.96 -18.17 12.35
N THR A 150 -18.60 -18.88 11.41
CA THR A 150 -19.96 -18.57 10.91
C THR A 150 -20.94 -19.73 11.16
N GLU A 151 -20.83 -20.39 12.32
CA GLU A 151 -21.44 -21.72 12.55
C GLU A 151 -22.39 -21.81 13.76
N LYS A 152 -22.72 -20.71 14.46
CA LYS A 152 -23.47 -20.77 15.74
C LYS A 152 -24.74 -19.92 15.86
N GLU A 153 -25.21 -19.25 14.80
CA GLU A 153 -26.35 -18.32 14.91
C GLU A 153 -27.31 -18.32 13.68
N LYS A 154 -27.48 -19.46 12.99
CA LYS A 154 -28.44 -19.64 11.87
C LYS A 154 -29.10 -21.03 11.81
N THR A 155 -29.48 -21.58 12.96
CA THR A 155 -30.06 -22.94 13.06
C THR A 155 -31.59 -22.99 13.02
N VAL A 156 -32.28 -21.85 12.89
CA VAL A 156 -33.75 -21.75 12.91
C VAL A 156 -34.23 -20.84 11.78
N GLU A 157 -35.32 -21.23 11.12
CA GLU A 157 -36.13 -20.43 10.17
C GLU A 157 -35.40 -19.76 8.99
N VAL A 158 -35.15 -20.52 7.90
CA VAL A 158 -35.98 -20.48 6.67
C VAL A 158 -35.85 -21.83 5.96
N SER A 159 -36.81 -22.73 6.16
CA SER A 159 -36.86 -24.02 5.44
C SER A 159 -37.66 -23.91 4.16
N ASP A 160 -37.00 -24.22 3.02
CA ASP A 160 -37.55 -24.54 1.70
C ASP A 160 -38.83 -23.79 1.23
N TRP A 161 -38.63 -22.76 0.40
CA TRP A 161 -39.70 -21.95 -0.19
C TRP A 161 -40.74 -22.75 -1.01
N ARG A 162 -40.45 -23.97 -1.47
CA ARG A 162 -41.38 -24.75 -2.30
C ARG A 162 -42.71 -25.06 -1.58
N LYS A 163 -42.66 -25.41 -0.29
CA LYS A 163 -43.84 -25.83 0.48
C LYS A 163 -44.90 -24.72 0.66
N ASN A 164 -44.51 -23.45 0.57
CA ASN A 164 -45.42 -22.33 0.75
C ASN A 164 -46.27 -22.04 -0.52
N VAL A 165 -45.84 -22.52 -1.69
CA VAL A 165 -46.52 -22.26 -2.96
C VAL A 165 -47.67 -23.24 -3.19
N GLU A 166 -47.47 -24.53 -2.91
CA GLU A 166 -48.49 -25.57 -3.11
C GLU A 166 -49.73 -25.36 -2.23
N ALA A 167 -49.56 -24.80 -1.03
CA ALA A 167 -50.64 -24.59 -0.06
C ALA A 167 -51.71 -23.55 -0.50
N MET A 168 -51.38 -22.67 -1.47
CA MET A 168 -52.21 -21.53 -1.86
C MET A 168 -53.07 -21.77 -3.11
N SER A 169 -52.94 -22.92 -3.78
CA SER A 169 -53.57 -23.16 -5.10
C SER A 169 -55.00 -23.74 -5.05
N GLY A 170 -55.62 -23.88 -3.86
CA GLY A 170 -56.73 -24.81 -3.63
C GLY A 170 -58.11 -24.25 -3.25
N MET A 171 -58.37 -22.93 -3.31
CA MET A 171 -59.59 -22.32 -2.75
C MET A 171 -60.44 -21.49 -3.73
N GLU A 172 -60.90 -22.12 -4.81
CA GLU A 172 -61.94 -21.54 -5.67
C GLU A 172 -63.34 -21.88 -5.13
N GLY A 173 -63.91 -21.01 -4.30
CA GLY A 173 -65.21 -21.24 -3.65
C GLY A 173 -65.89 -19.97 -3.12
N ARG A 174 -67.08 -19.66 -3.67
CA ARG A 174 -67.84 -18.42 -3.38
C ARG A 174 -68.33 -18.35 -1.92
N LYS A 175 -67.74 -17.47 -1.10
CA LYS A 175 -68.06 -17.34 0.33
C LYS A 175 -69.28 -16.44 0.64
N LYS A 176 -70.04 -16.83 1.67
CA LYS A 176 -71.36 -16.32 2.12
C LYS A 176 -71.58 -16.83 3.56
N MET A 177 -72.33 -16.22 4.50
CA MET A 177 -72.87 -14.85 4.72
C MET A 177 -72.51 -14.47 6.19
N PHE A 178 -72.87 -13.36 6.85
CA PHE A 178 -73.49 -12.04 6.56
C PHE A 178 -73.14 -11.10 7.74
N ASP A 179 -73.51 -9.82 7.69
CA ASP A 179 -73.44 -8.93 8.88
C ASP A 179 -74.57 -9.22 9.88
N ALA A 180 -74.25 -9.14 11.19
CA ALA A 180 -75.22 -9.20 12.28
C ALA A 180 -74.72 -8.39 13.49
N ALA A 181 -75.30 -7.20 13.72
CA ALA A 181 -74.95 -6.33 14.84
C ALA A 181 -75.74 -6.65 16.12
N LYS A 182 -75.03 -6.72 17.25
CA LYS A 182 -75.47 -6.62 18.66
C LYS A 182 -74.21 -6.39 19.51
N GLY A 183 -74.20 -5.56 20.55
CA GLY A 183 -75.22 -4.66 21.10
C GLY A 183 -74.62 -3.84 22.26
N GLN A 184 -75.40 -2.90 22.80
CA GLN A 184 -75.08 -2.15 24.03
C GLN A 184 -75.18 -3.10 25.27
N ASN A 185 -74.77 -2.75 26.49
CA ASN A 185 -74.62 -1.42 27.09
C ASN A 185 -73.74 -1.43 28.37
N GLN A 186 -73.47 -0.22 28.88
CA GLN A 186 -73.09 0.14 30.26
C GLN A 186 -71.64 -0.11 30.70
#